data_AF-A0A5J6RFV4-F1
#
_entry.id   AF-A0A5J6RFV4-F1
#
_cell.length_a   1.000
_cell.length_b   1.000
_cell.length_c   1.000
_cell.angle_alpha   90.00
_cell.angle_beta   90.00
_cell.angle_gamma   90.00
#
_symmetry.space_group_name_H-M   'P 1'
#
loop_
_entity.id
_entity.type
_entity.pdbx_description
1 polymer ?
#
loop_
_entity_poly.entity_id
_entity_poly.type
_entity_poly.pdbx_seq_one_letter_code
_entity_poly.pdbx_strand_id
1 'polypeptide(L)'
;MGLIFSFAIPKFNNINENSDILTLKSHYALIQSVITRKKSNEVLLQNNVNIDSLDSARINIKNEELFKNVLDTPILSTTINDKNYGNWAKISNVKYLFFTQSKTFEFVLENGNFVCISNENLCKEIE
;
A
#
# COMPACT_ATOMS: atom_id res chain seq x y z
N MET A 1 -38.51 -6.93 36.26
CA MET A 1 -38.45 -6.80 34.79
C MET A 1 -37.01 -6.51 34.40
N GLY A 2 -36.26 -7.52 33.97
CA GLY A 2 -34.91 -7.33 33.45
C GLY A 2 -34.97 -7.14 31.94
N LEU A 3 -34.61 -5.95 31.46
CA LEU A 3 -34.42 -5.71 30.03
C LEU A 3 -33.11 -6.38 29.63
N ILE A 4 -33.21 -7.54 28.97
CA ILE A 4 -32.05 -8.20 28.38
C ILE A 4 -31.71 -7.40 27.12
N PHE A 5 -30.75 -6.48 27.22
CA PHE A 5 -30.16 -5.85 26.06
C PHE A 5 -29.34 -6.92 25.31
N SER A 6 -29.99 -7.60 24.37
CA SER A 6 -29.29 -8.38 23.34
C SER A 6 -28.73 -7.37 22.34
N PHE A 7 -27.50 -6.91 22.59
CA PHE A 7 -26.74 -6.22 21.55
C PHE A 7 -26.34 -7.28 20.52
N ALA A 8 -27.00 -7.27 19.37
CA ALA A 8 -26.52 -8.01 18.20
C ALA A 8 -25.10 -7.50 17.90
N ILE A 9 -24.09 -8.33 18.13
CA ILE A 9 -22.69 -8.02 17.81
C ILE A 9 -22.59 -8.11 16.28
N PRO A 10 -22.45 -6.99 15.53
CA PRO A 10 -22.24 -7.07 14.10
C PRO A 10 -20.90 -7.79 13.86
N LYS A 11 -20.81 -8.53 12.76
CA LYS A 11 -19.65 -9.36 12.40
C LYS A 11 -18.46 -8.44 12.07
N PHE A 12 -17.69 -8.05 13.10
CA PHE A 12 -16.61 -7.04 13.03
C PHE A 12 -15.49 -7.37 12.03
N ASN A 13 -15.28 -8.65 11.70
CA ASN A 13 -14.21 -9.06 10.77
C ASN A 13 -14.35 -8.42 9.38
N ASN A 14 -15.56 -8.24 8.86
CA ASN A 14 -15.76 -7.63 7.54
C ASN A 14 -15.48 -6.11 7.54
N ILE A 15 -15.64 -5.45 8.68
CA ILE A 15 -15.45 -4.00 8.80
C ILE A 15 -13.96 -3.65 8.68
N ASN A 16 -13.11 -4.44 9.33
CA ASN A 16 -11.67 -4.22 9.31
C ASN A 16 -11.05 -4.55 7.95
N GLU A 17 -11.48 -5.63 7.28
CA GLU A 17 -11.02 -5.95 5.92
C GLU A 17 -11.35 -4.80 4.94
N ASN A 18 -12.57 -4.27 4.99
CA ASN A 18 -12.96 -3.14 4.16
C ASN A 18 -12.13 -1.89 4.46
N SER A 19 -11.79 -1.65 5.72
CA SER A 19 -10.91 -0.55 6.13
C SER A 19 -9.49 -0.71 5.58
N ASP A 20 -8.93 -1.92 5.62
CA ASP A 20 -7.60 -2.20 5.08
C ASP A 20 -7.58 -2.01 3.56
N ILE A 21 -8.62 -2.47 2.86
CA ILE A 21 -8.77 -2.29 1.41
C ILE A 21 -8.93 -0.80 1.05
N LEU A 22 -9.72 -0.03 1.81
CA LEU A 22 -9.84 1.42 1.58
C LEU A 22 -8.51 2.15 1.80
N THR A 23 -7.77 1.76 2.83
CA THR A 23 -6.42 2.27 3.11
C THR A 23 -5.49 1.96 1.94
N LEU A 24 -5.50 0.72 1.46
CA LEU A 24 -4.73 0.30 0.30
C LEU A 24 -5.06 1.12 -0.95
N LYS A 25 -6.35 1.27 -1.28
CA LYS A 25 -6.81 2.11 -2.41
C LYS A 25 -6.31 3.54 -2.30
N SER A 26 -6.44 4.13 -1.12
CA SER A 26 -6.00 5.51 -0.86
C SER A 26 -4.49 5.65 -1.07
N HIS A 27 -3.69 4.77 -0.44
CA HIS A 27 -2.23 4.81 -0.58
C HIS A 27 -1.81 4.57 -2.03
N TYR A 28 -2.40 3.59 -2.71
CA TYR A 28 -2.09 3.26 -4.09
C TYR A 28 -2.42 4.43 -5.04
N ALA A 29 -3.62 5.04 -4.91
CA ALA A 29 -4.01 6.19 -5.70
C ALA A 29 -3.07 7.40 -5.47
N LEU A 30 -2.65 7.64 -4.22
CA LEU A 30 -1.70 8.70 -3.90
C LEU A 30 -0.33 8.46 -4.55
N ILE A 31 0.22 7.25 -4.42
CA ILE A 31 1.50 6.87 -5.04
C ILE A 31 1.42 7.05 -6.56
N GLN A 32 0.35 6.56 -7.20
CA GLN A 32 0.14 6.69 -8.64
C GLN A 32 0.00 8.15 -9.09
N SER A 33 -0.73 8.97 -8.32
CA SER A 33 -0.89 10.39 -8.60
C SER A 33 0.45 11.13 -8.57
N VAL A 34 1.29 10.85 -7.57
CA VAL A 34 2.60 11.50 -7.46
C VAL A 34 3.55 11.02 -8.56
N ILE A 35 3.59 9.72 -8.85
CA ILE A 35 4.40 9.16 -9.95
C ILE A 35 3.99 9.79 -11.29
N THR A 36 2.69 9.85 -11.58
CA THR A 36 2.14 10.45 -12.80
C THR A 36 2.50 11.93 -12.90
N ARG A 37 2.36 12.69 -11.80
CA ARG A 37 2.72 14.11 -11.75
C ARG A 37 4.22 14.33 -12.00
N LYS A 38 5.08 13.53 -11.35
CA LYS A 38 6.54 13.60 -11.57
C LYS A 38 6.89 13.32 -13.03
N LYS A 39 6.36 12.24 -13.61
CA LYS A 39 6.56 11.92 -15.03
C LYS A 39 6.12 13.06 -15.95
N SER A 40 4.94 13.63 -15.69
CA SER A 40 4.40 14.76 -16.45
C SER A 40 5.34 15.98 -16.39
N ASN A 41 5.84 16.32 -15.20
CA ASN A 41 6.73 17.47 -15.03
C ASN A 41 8.06 17.26 -15.77
N GLU A 42 8.65 16.07 -15.72
CA GLU A 42 9.92 15.79 -16.38
C GLU A 42 9.82 15.80 -17.91
N VAL A 43 8.69 15.30 -18.46
CA VAL A 43 8.39 15.42 -19.90
C VAL A 43 8.34 16.88 -20.34
N LEU A 44 7.72 17.76 -19.54
CA LEU A 44 7.68 19.21 -19.82
C LEU A 44 9.07 19.86 -19.78
N LEU A 45 9.96 19.35 -18.92
CA LEU A 45 11.34 19.83 -18.78
C LEU A 45 12.31 19.22 -19.79
N GLN A 46 11.83 18.36 -20.71
CA GLN A 46 12.66 17.59 -21.65
C GLN A 46 13.72 16.70 -20.97
N ASN A 47 13.48 16.32 -19.72
CA ASN A 47 14.35 15.43 -18.96
C ASN A 47 13.85 13.98 -19.06
N ASN A 48 14.80 13.05 -19.12
CA ASN A 48 14.53 11.62 -18.94
C ASN A 48 14.94 11.20 -17.53
N VAL A 49 14.06 11.43 -16.55
CA VAL A 49 14.27 10.91 -15.19
C VAL A 49 13.51 9.61 -15.02
N ASN A 50 14.24 8.55 -14.69
CA ASN A 50 13.66 7.28 -14.29
C ASN A 50 13.38 7.29 -12.79
N ILE A 51 12.17 6.90 -12.40
CA ILE A 51 11.85 6.70 -10.98
C ILE A 51 12.33 5.29 -10.62
N ASP A 52 13.57 5.21 -10.15
CA ASP A 52 14.23 3.93 -9.85
C ASP A 52 14.01 3.45 -8.41
N SER A 53 13.59 4.36 -7.51
CA SER A 53 13.27 4.00 -6.11
C SER A 53 12.21 4.90 -5.48
N LEU A 54 11.31 4.29 -4.70
CA LEU A 54 10.27 4.98 -3.95
C LEU A 54 10.70 5.37 -2.52
N ASP A 55 11.78 4.78 -2.00
CA ASP A 55 12.33 5.09 -0.67
C ASP A 55 13.78 4.58 -0.51
N SER A 56 14.35 4.79 0.68
CA SER A 56 15.64 4.21 1.10
C SER A 56 15.47 3.19 2.23
N ALA A 57 14.27 2.66 2.43
CA ALA A 57 13.95 1.76 3.53
C ALA A 57 14.68 0.42 3.39
N ARG A 58 15.07 -0.15 4.53
CA ARG A 58 15.65 -1.50 4.59
C ARG A 58 14.60 -2.57 4.36
N ILE A 59 15.00 -3.65 3.71
CA ILE A 59 14.11 -4.78 3.37
C ILE A 59 13.72 -5.52 4.64
N ASN A 60 12.42 -5.80 4.78
CA ASN A 60 11.85 -6.60 5.86
C ASN A 60 12.20 -6.11 7.29
N ILE A 61 12.38 -4.80 7.47
CA ILE A 61 12.58 -4.18 8.77
C ILE A 61 11.32 -3.37 9.13
N LYS A 62 10.94 -3.40 10.40
CA LYS A 62 9.80 -2.65 10.95
C LYS A 62 10.16 -1.18 11.16
N ASN A 63 9.19 -0.29 11.06
CA ASN A 63 9.30 1.16 11.30
C ASN A 63 10.28 1.88 10.36
N GLU A 64 10.53 1.32 9.18
CA GLU A 64 11.24 2.04 8.13
C GLU A 64 10.25 2.93 7.35
N GLU A 65 10.75 4.05 6.84
CA GLU A 65 9.95 5.03 6.10
C GLU A 65 9.80 4.60 4.63
N LEU A 66 8.70 3.91 4.33
CA LEU A 66 8.34 3.53 2.97
C LEU A 66 7.79 4.71 2.20
N PHE A 67 8.02 4.68 0.89
CA PHE A 67 7.53 5.66 -0.08
C PHE A 67 7.96 7.12 0.18
N LYS A 68 8.99 7.35 1.01
CA LYS A 68 9.48 8.69 1.38
C LYS A 68 9.88 9.56 0.19
N ASN A 69 10.29 8.97 -0.93
CA ASN A 69 10.65 9.74 -2.11
C ASN A 69 9.40 10.24 -2.88
N VAL A 70 8.22 9.70 -2.61
CA VAL A 70 6.97 10.01 -3.33
C VAL A 70 5.84 10.52 -2.43
N LEU A 71 5.84 10.25 -1.13
CA LEU A 71 4.84 10.76 -0.19
C LEU A 71 5.45 11.79 0.75
N ASP A 72 4.71 12.87 1.01
CA ASP A 72 5.12 13.91 1.97
C ASP A 72 5.16 13.36 3.40
N THR A 73 4.26 12.42 3.71
CA THR A 73 4.26 11.65 4.95
C THR A 73 4.59 10.20 4.63
N PRO A 74 5.78 9.70 5.02
CA PRO A 74 6.15 8.32 4.75
C PRO A 74 5.29 7.34 5.54
N ILE A 75 5.11 6.14 5.01
CA ILE A 75 4.36 5.07 5.66
C ILE A 75 5.36 4.20 6.43
N LEU A 76 5.10 3.94 7.71
CA LEU A 76 5.95 3.07 8.51
C LEU A 76 5.74 1.61 8.13
N SER A 77 6.84 0.90 7.87
CA SER A 77 6.80 -0.51 7.47
C SER A 77 6.48 -1.46 8.62
N THR A 78 5.90 -2.60 8.25
CA THR A 78 5.91 -3.83 9.03
C THR A 78 6.91 -4.84 8.44
N THR A 79 7.06 -6.00 9.08
CA THR A 79 7.80 -7.15 8.54
C THR A 79 6.86 -8.19 7.95
N ILE A 80 7.39 -9.09 7.13
CA ILE A 80 6.69 -10.28 6.61
C ILE A 80 6.38 -11.31 7.70
N ASN A 81 7.03 -11.22 8.86
CA ASN A 81 6.81 -12.11 10.00
C ASN A 81 5.66 -11.58 10.87
N ASP A 82 5.64 -10.26 11.12
CA ASP A 82 4.61 -9.60 11.92
C ASP A 82 3.27 -9.55 11.17
N LYS A 83 3.31 -9.27 9.86
CA LYS A 83 2.12 -9.15 8.98
C LYS A 83 0.99 -8.29 9.56
N ASN A 84 1.35 -7.16 10.17
CA ASN A 84 0.35 -6.25 10.73
C ASN A 84 -0.63 -5.82 9.63
N TYR A 85 -1.92 -6.06 9.84
CA TYR A 85 -2.97 -5.71 8.88
C TYR A 85 -3.05 -4.20 8.67
N GLY A 86 -3.43 -3.78 7.47
CA GLY A 86 -3.46 -2.36 7.07
C GLY A 86 -2.07 -1.75 6.85
N ASN A 87 -1.00 -2.53 6.90
CA ASN A 87 0.38 -2.04 6.79
C ASN A 87 1.14 -2.64 5.61
N TRP A 88 2.19 -1.91 5.22
CA TRP A 88 3.08 -2.25 4.11
C TRP A 88 4.37 -2.89 4.61
N ALA A 89 4.92 -3.85 3.86
CA ALA A 89 6.26 -4.38 4.06
C ALA A 89 7.07 -4.30 2.78
N LYS A 90 8.36 -3.98 2.90
CA LYS A 90 9.30 -4.02 1.79
C LYS A 90 9.95 -5.40 1.70
N ILE A 91 9.89 -6.02 0.53
CA ILE A 91 10.44 -7.37 0.30
C ILE A 91 11.62 -7.38 -0.67
N SER A 92 11.79 -6.33 -1.47
CA SER A 92 12.99 -6.07 -2.26
C SER A 92 13.15 -4.56 -2.47
N ASN A 93 14.18 -4.14 -3.22
CA ASN A 93 14.35 -2.72 -3.57
C ASN A 93 13.18 -2.16 -4.39
N VAL A 94 12.46 -3.01 -5.12
CA VAL A 94 11.37 -2.62 -6.01
C VAL A 94 10.03 -3.24 -5.64
N LYS A 95 9.99 -4.18 -4.70
CA LYS A 95 8.78 -4.93 -4.35
C LYS A 95 8.28 -4.67 -2.94
N TYR A 96 6.97 -4.62 -2.82
CA TYR A 96 6.25 -4.30 -1.60
C TYR A 96 5.06 -5.24 -1.42
N LEU A 97 4.71 -5.50 -0.17
CA LEU A 97 3.51 -6.24 0.21
C LEU A 97 2.60 -5.34 1.03
N PHE A 98 1.29 -5.51 0.88
CA PHE A 98 0.28 -4.97 1.78
C PHE A 98 -0.56 -6.10 2.36
N PHE A 99 -0.73 -6.09 3.68
CA PHE A 99 -1.47 -7.13 4.39
C PHE A 99 -2.87 -6.65 4.75
N THR A 100 -3.89 -7.40 4.36
CA THR A 100 -5.24 -7.30 4.93
C THR A 100 -5.49 -8.50 5.82
N GLN A 101 -6.64 -8.57 6.49
CA GLN A 101 -6.97 -9.71 7.34
C GLN A 101 -7.01 -11.02 6.54
N SER A 102 -7.50 -10.96 5.30
CA SER A 102 -7.73 -12.16 4.47
C SER A 102 -6.80 -12.30 3.26
N LYS A 103 -6.18 -11.21 2.81
CA LYS A 103 -5.43 -11.14 1.55
C LYS A 103 -4.04 -10.52 1.76
N THR A 104 -3.18 -10.77 0.80
CA THR A 104 -1.89 -10.06 0.68
C THR A 104 -1.76 -9.58 -0.75
N PHE A 105 -1.48 -8.30 -0.91
CA PHE A 105 -1.28 -7.67 -2.20
C PHE A 105 0.22 -7.44 -2.43
N GLU A 106 0.70 -7.80 -3.61
CA GLU A 106 2.09 -7.62 -4.03
C GLU A 106 2.15 -6.55 -5.10
N PHE A 107 3.11 -5.65 -4.93
CA PHE A 107 3.36 -4.53 -5.82
C PHE A 107 4.81 -4.50 -6.25
N VAL A 108 5.05 -3.99 -7.45
CA VAL A 108 6.39 -3.77 -8.01
C VAL A 108 6.51 -2.39 -8.61
N LEU A 109 7.67 -1.76 -8.42
CA LEU A 109 8.13 -0.62 -9.21
C LEU A 109 8.82 -1.15 -10.47
N GLU A 110 8.18 -0.99 -11.63
CA GLU A 110 8.72 -1.42 -12.92
C GLU A 110 8.63 -0.26 -13.92
N ASN A 111 9.77 0.12 -14.52
CA ASN A 111 9.86 1.21 -15.50
C ASN A 111 9.23 2.53 -14.97
N GLY A 112 9.49 2.82 -13.69
CA GLY A 112 8.92 3.96 -12.97
C GLY A 112 7.41 3.92 -12.77
N ASN A 113 6.73 2.80 -13.04
CA ASN A 113 5.32 2.58 -12.71
C ASN A 113 5.22 1.71 -11.46
N PHE A 114 4.30 2.04 -10.56
CA PHE A 114 4.00 1.20 -9.40
C PHE A 114 2.80 0.33 -9.73
N VAL A 115 2.97 -0.99 -9.82
CA VAL A 115 1.97 -1.90 -10.40
C VAL A 115 1.62 -3.01 -9.41
N CYS A 116 0.34 -3.35 -9.30
CA CYS A 116 -0.12 -4.54 -8.59
C CYS A 116 0.18 -5.79 -9.43
N ILE A 117 0.89 -6.77 -8.85
CA ILE A 117 1.25 -8.04 -9.50
C ILE A 117 0.65 -9.27 -8.82
N SER A 118 -0.30 -9.04 -7.91
CA SER A 118 -1.13 -10.11 -7.35
C SER A 118 -2.06 -10.72 -8.40
N ASN A 119 -2.88 -11.68 -7.96
CA ASN A 119 -3.96 -12.22 -8.79
C ASN A 119 -4.82 -11.09 -9.39
N GLU A 120 -5.21 -11.23 -10.65
CA GLU A 120 -6.00 -10.23 -11.40
C GLU A 120 -7.26 -9.79 -10.64
N ASN A 121 -7.97 -10.71 -9.99
CA ASN A 121 -9.17 -10.37 -9.20
C ASN A 121 -8.85 -9.51 -7.98
N LEU A 122 -7.66 -9.69 -7.38
CA LEU A 122 -7.20 -8.84 -6.27
C LEU A 122 -6.81 -7.46 -6.80
N CYS A 123 -6.05 -7.37 -7.89
CA CYS A 123 -5.66 -6.07 -8.43
C CYS A 123 -6.87 -5.25 -8.91
N LYS A 124 -7.88 -5.87 -9.52
CA LYS A 124 -9.15 -5.19 -9.87
C LYS A 124 -9.93 -4.67 -8.67
N GLU A 125 -9.72 -5.22 -7.48
CA GLU A 125 -10.42 -4.74 -6.29
C GLU A 125 -9.92 -3.36 -5.86
N ILE A 126 -8.68 -2.99 -6.22
CA ILE A 126 -8.00 -1.77 -5.77
C ILE A 126 -7.82 -0.70 -6.86
N GLU A 127 -8.11 -1.05 -8.12
CA GLU A 127 -8.25 -0.13 -9.26
C GLU A 127 -9.60 0.62 -9.21
#